data_AF-A0A0D3FRY7-F1
#
_entry.id   AF-A0A0D3FRY7-F1
#
_cell.length_a   1.000
_cell.length_b   1.000
_cell.length_c   1.000
_cell.angle_alpha   90.00
_cell.angle_beta   90.00
_cell.angle_gamma   90.00
#
_symmetry.space_group_name_H-M   'P 1'
#
loop_
_entity.id
_entity.type
_entity.pdbx_description
1 polymer ?
#
loop_
_entity_poly.entity_id
_entity_poly.type
_entity_poly.pdbx_seq_one_letter_code
_entity_poly.pdbx_strand_id
1 'polypeptide(L)'
;MDFSKCEDLGKDYLIMLKISTKVLQSMFCQFCGQNQPFFQTKKDYFQQFAKSPIKKMLEIALSFSASNWSEEHIRLMLLAYDTLQDVLPTIRELSPDEPDEFFTSILHNMRNASRGIIDNMKRFIQLKVQTWDNIAIHPTTCFLINAIKIFNVHKNLLHSTLVPGDGQDSFGYLINGVIACWKLKIKELSMLDDPDKNDSDGNNPNLFIFLLNNIKHFNRDTNGLLDGLLVHRELIEECKNEFQSDMENYTSRYMTASWGPAISCLNNHTGGSIRQSMNAFISKFEGTFDCQKVLKVPDSELKQKLRDDIENLIFPAYERSFDELQRNSNSGLFCSCFPRNLTCSMYTPEILRRSVQGLFEG
;
A
#
# COMPACT_ATOMS: atom_id res chain seq x y z
N MET A 1 12.34 8.92 29.75
CA MET A 1 10.87 8.95 29.49
C MET A 1 10.66 8.31 28.13
N ASP A 2 9.63 7.49 27.93
CA ASP A 2 9.40 6.82 26.64
C ASP A 2 8.40 7.64 25.82
N PHE A 3 8.90 8.42 24.86
CA PHE A 3 8.10 9.37 24.10
C PHE A 3 7.30 8.72 22.96
N SER A 4 7.54 7.43 22.68
CA SER A 4 6.70 6.63 21.78
C SER A 4 5.36 6.24 22.40
N LYS A 5 5.01 6.71 23.60
CA LYS A 5 3.71 6.41 24.24
C LYS A 5 2.70 7.55 24.14
N CYS A 6 3.12 8.76 23.74
CA CYS A 6 2.24 9.92 23.61
C CYS A 6 2.79 10.89 22.56
N GLU A 7 2.17 10.91 21.38
CA GLU A 7 2.69 11.67 20.24
C GLU A 7 2.68 13.19 20.47
N ASP A 8 1.60 13.71 21.05
CA ASP A 8 1.44 15.14 21.32
C ASP A 8 2.44 15.63 22.36
N LEU A 9 2.61 14.87 23.45
CA LEU A 9 3.62 15.17 24.45
C LEU A 9 5.03 15.13 23.83
N GLY A 10 5.30 14.14 22.97
CA GLY A 10 6.57 14.07 22.23
C GLY A 10 6.83 15.33 21.40
N LYS A 11 5.83 15.81 20.65
CA LYS A 11 5.94 17.06 19.86
C LYS A 11 6.22 18.27 20.74
N ASP A 12 5.54 18.41 21.87
CA ASP A 12 5.76 19.51 22.81
C ASP A 12 7.20 19.54 23.33
N TYR A 13 7.77 18.38 23.68
CA TYR A 13 9.17 18.29 24.10
C TYR A 13 10.16 18.66 22.99
N LEU A 14 9.88 18.30 21.73
CA LEU A 14 10.71 18.70 20.60
C LEU A 14 10.66 20.22 20.35
N ILE A 15 9.47 20.83 20.47
CA ILE A 15 9.30 22.29 20.40
C ILE A 15 10.07 22.97 21.52
N MET A 16 9.93 22.48 22.76
CA MET A 16 10.66 23.00 23.92
C MET A 16 12.16 22.90 23.75
N LEU A 17 12.66 21.79 23.18
CA LEU A 17 14.08 21.60 22.90
C LEU A 17 14.60 22.62 21.88
N LYS A 18 13.85 22.86 20.79
CA LYS A 18 14.19 23.88 19.78
C LYS A 18 14.21 25.30 20.37
N ILE A 19 13.15 25.68 21.08
CA ILE A 19 13.02 27.02 21.68
C ILE A 19 14.14 27.24 22.69
N SER A 20 14.34 26.30 23.62
CA SER A 20 15.29 26.48 24.71
C SER A 20 16.73 26.55 24.19
N THR A 21 17.08 25.75 23.17
CA THR A 21 18.39 25.82 22.51
C THR A 21 18.60 27.20 21.86
N LYS A 22 17.61 27.72 21.12
CA LYS A 22 17.70 29.05 20.48
C LYS A 22 17.79 30.19 21.50
N VAL A 23 17.07 30.09 22.61
CA VAL A 23 17.13 31.08 23.71
C VAL A 23 18.53 31.09 24.31
N LEU A 24 19.09 29.93 24.65
CA LEU A 24 20.45 29.84 25.19
C LEU A 24 21.51 30.36 24.21
N GLN A 25 21.38 30.01 22.93
CA GLN A 25 22.27 30.52 21.89
C GLN A 25 22.20 32.04 21.79
N SER A 26 20.99 32.62 21.80
CA SER A 26 20.80 34.06 21.72
C SER A 26 21.38 34.77 22.95
N MET A 27 21.16 34.23 24.14
CA MET A 27 21.75 34.75 25.38
C MET A 27 23.28 34.69 25.34
N PHE A 28 23.85 33.58 24.87
CA PHE A 28 25.30 33.42 24.70
C PHE A 28 25.88 34.47 23.76
N CYS A 29 25.30 34.62 22.56
CA CYS A 29 25.74 35.60 21.58
C CYS A 29 25.65 37.04 22.11
N GLN A 30 24.57 37.39 22.81
CA GLN A 30 24.41 38.72 23.39
C GLN A 30 25.42 38.97 24.52
N PHE A 31 25.60 38.01 25.42
CA PHE A 31 26.49 38.15 26.57
C PHE A 31 27.97 38.23 26.15
N CYS A 32 28.40 37.34 25.25
CA CYS A 32 29.78 37.32 24.76
C CYS A 32 30.06 38.40 23.70
N GLY A 33 29.03 38.89 23.00
CA GLY A 33 29.15 39.96 22.01
C GLY A 33 29.26 41.38 22.60
N GLN A 34 28.79 41.60 23.83
CA GLN A 34 28.93 42.88 24.52
C GLN A 34 30.38 43.09 24.99
N ASN A 35 31.12 44.01 24.37
CA ASN A 35 32.51 44.39 24.66
C ASN A 35 33.51 43.20 24.59
N GLN A 36 34.34 43.17 23.54
CA GLN A 36 35.32 42.09 23.25
C GLN A 36 36.32 41.71 24.37
N PRO A 37 36.71 42.58 25.34
CA PRO A 37 37.56 42.16 26.44
C PRO A 37 36.94 40.99 27.23
N PHE A 38 37.77 40.04 27.64
CA PHE A 38 37.40 38.90 28.51
C PHE A 38 36.42 37.89 27.89
N PHE A 39 36.40 37.75 26.55
CA PHE A 39 35.54 36.77 25.86
C PHE A 39 35.62 35.36 26.47
N GLN A 40 36.83 34.84 26.72
CA GLN A 40 37.00 33.50 27.29
C GLN A 40 36.37 33.39 28.68
N THR A 41 36.60 34.37 29.56
CA THR A 41 36.02 34.39 30.90
C THR A 41 34.48 34.47 30.86
N LYS A 42 33.92 35.27 29.93
CA LYS A 42 32.46 35.34 29.73
C LYS A 42 31.91 34.01 29.24
N LYS A 43 32.61 33.36 28.30
CA LYS A 43 32.24 32.04 27.80
C LYS A 43 32.21 31.01 28.93
N ASP A 44 33.27 30.93 29.73
CA ASP A 44 33.36 29.99 30.85
C ASP A 44 32.25 30.23 31.89
N TYR A 45 31.97 31.50 32.20
CA TYR A 45 30.88 31.88 33.10
C TYR A 45 29.50 31.47 32.56
N PHE A 46 29.24 31.74 31.28
CA PHE A 46 27.98 31.38 30.65
C PHE A 46 27.79 29.86 30.59
N GLN A 47 28.85 29.11 30.28
CA GLN A 47 28.81 27.65 30.26
C GLN A 47 28.47 27.08 31.65
N GLN A 48 29.00 27.65 32.73
CA GLN A 48 28.59 27.27 34.09
C GLN A 48 27.12 27.60 34.37
N PHE A 49 26.63 28.77 33.96
CA PHE A 49 25.23 29.15 34.10
C PHE A 49 24.29 28.20 33.32
N ALA A 50 24.67 27.85 32.10
CA ALA A 50 23.86 27.02 31.20
C ALA A 50 23.94 25.51 31.51
N LYS A 51 24.83 25.07 32.40
CA LYS A 51 25.11 23.65 32.68
C LYS A 51 23.87 22.84 33.05
N SER A 52 23.04 23.34 33.98
CA SER A 52 21.83 22.62 34.39
C SER A 52 20.74 22.56 33.30
N PRO A 53 20.39 23.67 32.62
CA PRO A 53 19.50 23.64 31.46
C PRO A 53 19.98 22.70 30.34
N ILE A 54 21.26 22.75 29.99
CA ILE A 54 21.85 21.89 28.95
C ILE A 54 21.74 20.42 29.32
N LYS A 55 22.09 20.05 30.56
CA LYS A 55 21.96 18.67 31.03
C LYS A 55 20.54 18.14 30.83
N LYS A 56 19.52 18.94 31.14
CA LYS A 56 18.11 18.57 30.97
C LYS A 56 17.72 18.40 29.50
N MET A 57 18.24 19.25 28.61
CA MET A 57 18.07 19.09 27.15
C MET A 57 18.71 17.80 26.64
N LEU A 58 19.91 17.46 27.13
CA LEU A 58 20.58 16.21 26.78
C LEU A 58 19.85 14.98 27.30
N GLU A 59 19.28 15.02 28.50
CA GLU A 59 18.42 13.94 29.04
C GLU A 59 17.16 13.71 28.16
N ILE A 60 16.57 14.79 27.62
CA ILE A 60 15.45 14.71 26.67
C ILE A 60 15.92 14.09 25.35
N ALA A 61 17.04 14.56 24.81
CA ALA A 61 17.62 14.04 23.56
C ALA A 61 17.95 12.54 23.67
N LEU A 62 18.57 12.13 24.78
CA LEU A 62 18.83 10.73 25.09
C LEU A 62 17.53 9.91 25.13
N SER A 63 16.51 10.42 25.81
CA SER A 63 15.21 9.75 25.89
C SER A 63 14.58 9.49 24.53
N PHE A 64 14.63 10.46 23.60
CA PHE A 64 14.18 10.24 22.21
C PHE A 64 15.03 9.19 21.49
N SER A 65 16.35 9.28 21.59
CA SER A 65 17.26 8.36 20.91
C SER A 65 17.19 6.92 21.40
N ALA A 66 16.82 6.71 22.67
CA ALA A 66 16.66 5.39 23.28
C ALA A 66 15.19 4.92 23.33
N SER A 67 14.25 5.68 22.76
CA SER A 67 12.83 5.31 22.76
C SER A 67 12.58 4.05 21.94
N ASN A 68 11.56 3.27 22.34
CA ASN A 68 11.16 2.09 21.59
C ASN A 68 10.12 2.48 20.53
N TRP A 69 10.57 2.65 19.29
CA TRP A 69 9.74 3.15 18.20
C TRP A 69 8.97 2.02 17.49
N SER A 70 7.64 2.13 17.44
CA SER A 70 6.78 1.25 16.62
C SER A 70 6.49 1.86 15.24
N GLU A 71 5.85 1.06 14.40
CA GLU A 71 5.40 1.42 13.05
C GLU A 71 4.37 2.56 13.00
N GLU A 72 3.71 2.87 14.11
CA GLU A 72 2.78 4.01 14.23
C GLU A 72 3.53 5.34 14.41
N HIS A 73 4.78 5.29 14.87
CA HIS A 73 5.55 6.46 15.28
C HIS A 73 6.48 7.03 14.20
N ILE A 74 6.32 6.63 12.94
CA ILE A 74 7.19 7.04 11.82
C ILE A 74 7.35 8.58 11.79
N ARG A 75 6.24 9.33 11.90
CA ARG A 75 6.26 10.80 11.82
C ARG A 75 7.03 11.42 12.99
N LEU A 76 6.74 10.98 14.22
CA LEU A 76 7.38 11.54 15.41
C LEU A 76 8.87 11.22 15.45
N MET A 77 9.28 10.02 15.06
CA MET A 77 10.68 9.63 15.00
C MET A 77 11.46 10.50 14.00
N LEU A 78 10.90 10.72 12.80
CA LEU A 78 11.53 11.58 11.78
C LEU A 78 11.64 13.04 12.27
N LEU A 79 10.59 13.55 12.92
CA LEU A 79 10.61 14.90 13.51
C LEU A 79 11.61 15.02 14.66
N ALA A 80 11.73 13.98 15.48
CA ALA A 80 12.71 13.92 16.56
C ALA A 80 14.12 13.94 15.99
N TYR A 81 14.40 13.15 14.95
CA TYR A 81 15.72 13.15 14.31
C TYR A 81 16.08 14.51 13.73
N ASP A 82 15.19 15.10 12.92
CA ASP A 82 15.38 16.43 12.33
C ASP A 82 15.65 17.49 13.41
N THR A 83 14.87 17.43 14.50
CA THR A 83 15.06 18.33 15.65
C THR A 83 16.39 18.13 16.34
N LEU A 84 16.80 16.89 16.59
CA LEU A 84 18.08 16.58 17.24
C LEU A 84 19.27 16.98 16.36
N GLN A 85 19.17 16.76 15.06
CA GLN A 85 20.19 17.17 14.10
C GLN A 85 20.39 18.70 14.09
N ASP A 86 19.30 19.47 14.23
CA ASP A 86 19.31 20.94 14.31
C ASP A 86 19.92 21.46 15.63
N VAL A 87 19.51 20.90 16.78
CA VAL A 87 19.86 21.47 18.10
C VAL A 87 21.18 20.97 18.68
N LEU A 88 21.59 19.72 18.41
CA LEU A 88 22.77 19.12 19.05
C LEU A 88 24.09 19.87 18.75
N PRO A 89 24.35 20.43 17.54
CA PRO A 89 25.56 21.20 17.29
C PRO A 89 25.69 22.43 18.21
N THR A 90 24.59 23.15 18.44
CA THR A 90 24.57 24.30 19.35
C THR A 90 24.74 23.88 20.80
N ILE A 91 24.10 22.78 21.22
CA ILE A 91 24.26 22.25 22.59
C ILE A 91 25.72 21.81 22.83
N ARG A 92 26.36 21.20 21.82
CA ARG A 92 27.78 20.82 21.87
C ARG A 92 28.69 22.03 22.10
N GLU A 93 28.50 23.12 21.37
CA GLU A 93 29.30 24.34 21.54
C GLU A 93 29.21 24.92 22.96
N LEU A 94 28.02 24.84 23.55
CA LEU A 94 27.74 25.35 24.89
C LEU A 94 28.14 24.37 26.02
N SER A 95 28.55 23.14 25.68
CA SER A 95 28.83 22.07 26.64
C SER A 95 30.17 21.35 26.35
N PRO A 96 31.31 22.03 26.52
CA PRO A 96 32.62 21.47 26.21
C PRO A 96 33.03 20.31 27.15
N ASP A 97 32.37 20.19 28.30
CA ASP A 97 32.59 19.11 29.26
C ASP A 97 32.09 17.75 28.74
N GLU A 98 31.16 17.75 27.79
CA GLU A 98 30.55 16.51 27.26
C GLU A 98 31.35 15.99 26.07
N PRO A 99 31.71 14.69 26.04
CA PRO A 99 32.54 14.13 24.97
C PRO A 99 31.80 14.12 23.64
N ASP A 100 32.51 14.34 22.53
CA ASP A 100 31.92 14.33 21.18
C ASP A 100 31.23 13.01 20.83
N GLU A 101 31.73 11.91 21.38
CA GLU A 101 31.15 10.57 21.25
C GLU A 101 29.71 10.50 21.78
N PHE A 102 29.40 11.27 22.84
CA PHE A 102 28.06 11.32 23.42
C PHE A 102 27.04 11.84 22.41
N PHE A 103 27.29 12.98 21.79
CA PHE A 103 26.42 13.55 20.76
C PHE A 103 26.30 12.64 19.53
N THR A 104 27.42 12.02 19.15
CA THR A 104 27.47 11.09 18.02
C THR A 104 26.63 9.84 18.30
N SER A 105 26.61 9.36 19.55
CA SER A 105 25.81 8.22 19.98
C SER A 105 24.30 8.49 19.90
N ILE A 106 23.84 9.71 20.24
CA ILE A 106 22.42 10.11 20.15
C ILE A 106 21.94 9.99 18.69
N LEU A 107 22.67 10.58 17.75
CA LEU A 107 22.32 10.52 16.33
C LEU A 107 22.50 9.11 15.75
N HIS A 108 23.48 8.34 16.23
CA HIS A 108 23.65 6.93 15.84
C HIS A 108 22.44 6.08 16.28
N ASN A 109 21.99 6.24 17.52
CA ASN A 109 20.83 5.53 18.05
C ASN A 109 19.55 5.83 17.26
N MET A 110 19.33 7.09 16.85
CA MET A 110 18.19 7.45 15.99
C MET A 110 18.25 6.81 14.59
N ARG A 111 19.47 6.63 14.04
CA ARG A 111 19.67 5.91 12.77
C ARG A 111 19.36 4.42 12.90
N ASN A 112 19.73 3.81 14.03
CA ASN A 112 19.37 2.42 14.32
C ASN A 112 17.87 2.26 14.53
N ALA A 113 17.24 3.20 15.24
CA ALA A 113 15.79 3.26 15.41
C ALA A 113 15.05 3.36 14.08
N SER A 114 15.57 4.15 13.13
CA SER A 114 14.98 4.28 11.79
C SER A 114 14.95 2.96 11.03
N ARG A 115 16.03 2.17 11.08
CA ARG A 115 16.06 0.80 10.53
C ARG A 115 15.08 -0.11 11.25
N GLY A 116 15.06 -0.05 12.58
CA GLY A 116 14.14 -0.84 13.42
C GLY A 116 12.66 -0.59 13.11
N ILE A 117 12.26 0.65 12.78
CA ILE A 117 10.89 0.95 12.33
C ILE A 117 10.57 0.20 11.04
N ILE A 118 11.48 0.17 10.05
CA ILE A 118 11.24 -0.52 8.78
C ILE A 118 11.04 -2.03 9.01
N ASP A 119 11.81 -2.63 9.93
CA ASP A 119 11.63 -4.03 10.32
C ASP A 119 10.31 -4.26 11.07
N ASN A 120 9.94 -3.34 11.96
CA ASN A 120 8.66 -3.39 12.66
C ASN A 120 7.47 -3.27 11.70
N MET A 121 7.59 -2.48 10.63
CA MET A 121 6.57 -2.44 9.57
C MET A 121 6.39 -3.81 8.90
N LYS A 122 7.49 -4.52 8.56
CA LYS A 122 7.40 -5.87 7.98
C LYS A 122 6.68 -6.81 8.94
N ARG A 123 7.07 -6.80 10.22
CA ARG A 123 6.44 -7.64 11.27
C ARG A 123 4.96 -7.31 11.44
N PHE A 124 4.61 -6.03 11.51
CA PHE A 124 3.22 -5.58 11.61
C PHE A 124 2.37 -6.11 10.46
N ILE A 125 2.88 -6.00 9.23
CA ILE A 125 2.21 -6.54 8.04
C ILE A 125 2.06 -8.06 8.15
N GLN A 126 3.12 -8.80 8.47
CA GLN A 126 3.11 -10.26 8.58
C GLN A 126 2.12 -10.78 9.64
N LEU A 127 2.06 -10.11 10.78
CA LEU A 127 1.22 -10.50 11.93
C LEU A 127 -0.25 -10.11 11.77
N LYS A 128 -0.64 -9.39 10.72
CA LYS A 128 -2.05 -9.06 10.48
C LYS A 128 -2.82 -10.31 10.05
N VAL A 129 -3.79 -10.72 10.86
CA VAL A 129 -4.60 -11.93 10.62
C VAL A 129 -6.00 -11.59 10.09
N GLN A 130 -6.38 -10.31 10.02
CA GLN A 130 -7.74 -9.94 9.64
C GLN A 130 -8.08 -10.47 8.24
N THR A 131 -9.07 -11.36 8.21
CA THR A 131 -9.62 -12.01 7.03
C THR A 131 -10.43 -11.04 6.18
N TRP A 132 -10.70 -11.41 4.93
CA TRP A 132 -11.38 -10.54 4.00
C TRP A 132 -12.90 -10.57 4.23
N ASP A 133 -13.36 -9.76 5.19
CA ASP A 133 -14.79 -9.57 5.49
C ASP A 133 -15.48 -8.66 4.44
N ASN A 134 -15.46 -9.02 3.16
CA ASN A 134 -15.96 -8.20 2.04
C ASN A 134 -15.32 -6.80 1.92
N ILE A 135 -14.19 -6.59 2.61
CA ILE A 135 -13.44 -5.33 2.56
C ILE A 135 -12.74 -5.24 1.20
N ALA A 136 -13.10 -4.25 0.37
CA ALA A 136 -12.50 -4.07 -0.95
C ALA A 136 -10.99 -3.76 -0.91
N ILE A 137 -10.55 -3.00 0.11
CA ILE A 137 -9.16 -2.56 0.30
C ILE A 137 -8.73 -2.87 1.73
N HIS A 138 -7.70 -3.69 1.88
CA HIS A 138 -7.24 -4.13 3.18
C HIS A 138 -6.53 -3.01 3.97
N PRO A 139 -6.69 -2.92 5.31
CA PRO A 139 -6.05 -1.88 6.12
C PRO A 139 -4.53 -1.82 6.02
N THR A 140 -3.84 -2.95 5.78
CA THR A 140 -2.37 -2.94 5.59
C THR A 140 -1.95 -2.20 4.31
N THR A 141 -2.78 -2.21 3.27
CA THR A 141 -2.57 -1.44 2.05
C THR A 141 -2.61 0.05 2.36
N CYS A 142 -3.64 0.51 3.08
CA CYS A 142 -3.77 1.90 3.51
C CYS A 142 -2.61 2.33 4.42
N PHE A 143 -2.22 1.47 5.36
CA PHE A 143 -1.06 1.68 6.24
C PHE A 143 0.22 1.90 5.42
N LEU A 144 0.51 1.01 4.47
CA LEU A 144 1.72 1.08 3.65
C LEU A 144 1.74 2.33 2.76
N ILE A 145 0.60 2.66 2.13
CA ILE A 145 0.44 3.91 1.36
C ILE A 145 0.77 5.12 2.23
N ASN A 146 0.22 5.18 3.45
CA ASN A 146 0.47 6.29 4.36
C ASN A 146 1.94 6.39 4.78
N ALA A 147 2.60 5.25 5.05
CA ALA A 147 4.02 5.21 5.34
C ALA A 147 4.87 5.70 4.16
N ILE A 148 4.56 5.27 2.93
CA ILE A 148 5.23 5.74 1.70
C ILE A 148 5.06 7.24 1.52
N LYS A 149 3.85 7.78 1.73
CA LYS A 149 3.59 9.23 1.67
C LYS A 149 4.46 9.98 2.68
N ILE A 150 4.60 9.48 3.90
CA ILE A 150 5.47 10.07 4.94
C ILE A 150 6.94 10.01 4.50
N PHE A 151 7.43 8.84 4.12
CA PHE A 151 8.82 8.67 3.72
C PHE A 151 9.20 9.53 2.52
N ASN A 152 8.31 9.68 1.54
CA ASN A 152 8.59 10.50 0.36
C ASN A 152 8.82 11.99 0.70
N VAL A 153 8.13 12.52 1.73
CA VAL A 153 8.37 13.89 2.23
C VAL A 153 9.78 14.03 2.80
N HIS A 154 10.31 12.96 3.42
CA HIS A 154 11.62 12.94 4.08
C HIS A 154 12.69 12.16 3.29
N LYS A 155 12.49 11.91 2.00
CA LYS A 155 13.35 11.01 1.20
C LYS A 155 14.83 11.37 1.25
N ASN A 156 15.17 12.66 1.16
CA ASN A 156 16.56 13.09 1.20
C ASN A 156 17.22 12.73 2.53
N LEU A 157 16.54 13.04 3.65
CA LEU A 157 16.99 12.71 5.00
C LEU A 157 17.18 11.20 5.19
N LEU A 158 16.26 10.40 4.65
CA LEU A 158 16.29 8.94 4.72
C LEU A 158 17.49 8.36 3.96
N HIS A 159 17.70 8.79 2.72
CA HIS A 159 18.78 8.28 1.87
C HIS A 159 20.17 8.77 2.30
N SER A 160 20.31 10.06 2.64
CA SER A 160 21.63 10.63 2.90
C SER A 160 22.14 10.38 4.32
N THR A 161 21.22 10.18 5.27
CA THR A 161 21.59 10.35 6.69
C THR A 161 21.01 9.30 7.61
N LEU A 162 19.69 9.02 7.54
CA LEU A 162 19.06 8.11 8.50
C LEU A 162 19.35 6.63 8.21
N VAL A 163 19.20 6.24 6.96
CA VAL A 163 19.45 4.87 6.50
C VAL A 163 20.41 4.90 5.30
N PRO A 164 21.64 5.42 5.50
CA PRO A 164 22.67 5.36 4.49
C PRO A 164 23.15 3.90 4.42
N GLY A 165 23.22 3.36 3.23
CA GLY A 165 23.66 1.99 2.98
C GLY A 165 23.89 1.79 1.49
N ASP A 166 24.68 0.79 1.15
CA ASP A 166 24.83 0.29 -0.20
C ASP A 166 24.04 -1.03 -0.36
N GLY A 167 23.66 -1.32 -1.60
CA GLY A 167 22.90 -2.52 -1.94
C GLY A 167 21.67 -2.73 -1.04
N GLN A 168 21.58 -3.92 -0.45
CA GLN A 168 20.40 -4.42 0.28
C GLN A 168 20.12 -3.68 1.60
N ASP A 169 21.13 -3.03 2.19
CA ASP A 169 20.97 -2.29 3.45
C ASP A 169 20.58 -0.81 3.22
N SER A 170 20.51 -0.38 1.96
CA SER A 170 20.03 0.96 1.63
C SER A 170 18.52 1.08 1.81
N PHE A 171 18.07 2.30 2.10
CA PHE A 171 16.66 2.59 2.34
C PHE A 171 15.72 2.08 1.23
N GLY A 172 16.12 2.24 -0.03
CA GLY A 172 15.31 1.83 -1.18
C GLY A 172 15.04 0.33 -1.21
N TYR A 173 16.06 -0.50 -0.98
CA TYR A 173 15.91 -1.96 -0.93
C TYR A 173 15.13 -2.41 0.31
N LEU A 174 15.33 -1.77 1.46
CA LEU A 174 14.58 -2.10 2.67
C LEU A 174 13.08 -1.84 2.50
N ILE A 175 12.70 -0.69 1.91
CA ILE A 175 11.30 -0.36 1.59
C ILE A 175 10.75 -1.28 0.51
N ASN A 176 11.51 -1.62 -0.54
CA ASN A 176 11.08 -2.60 -1.52
C ASN A 176 10.78 -3.96 -0.85
N GLY A 177 11.59 -4.36 0.14
CA GLY A 177 11.32 -5.54 0.96
C GLY A 177 10.02 -5.44 1.78
N VAL A 178 9.62 -4.25 2.25
CA VAL A 178 8.31 -4.04 2.90
C VAL A 178 7.18 -4.21 1.87
N ILE A 179 7.33 -3.65 0.66
CA ILE A 179 6.35 -3.78 -0.42
C ILE A 179 6.16 -5.25 -0.80
N ALA A 180 7.26 -5.99 -1.00
CA ALA A 180 7.23 -7.42 -1.29
C ALA A 180 6.54 -8.21 -0.15
N CYS A 181 6.84 -7.89 1.11
CA CYS A 181 6.20 -8.48 2.27
C CYS A 181 4.69 -8.24 2.30
N TRP A 182 4.24 -7.02 1.95
CA TRP A 182 2.82 -6.69 1.84
C TRP A 182 2.13 -7.45 0.71
N LYS A 183 2.75 -7.54 -0.48
CA LYS A 183 2.21 -8.32 -1.61
C LYS A 183 1.98 -9.77 -1.22
N LEU A 184 2.98 -10.40 -0.59
CA LEU A 184 2.87 -11.77 -0.09
C LEU A 184 1.74 -11.90 0.94
N LYS A 185 1.64 -10.96 1.87
CA LYS A 185 0.62 -11.04 2.91
C LYS A 185 -0.80 -10.86 2.39
N ILE A 186 -1.05 -9.90 1.50
CA ILE A 186 -2.38 -9.73 0.89
C ILE A 186 -2.78 -10.98 0.10
N LYS A 187 -1.82 -11.61 -0.58
CA LYS A 187 -2.04 -12.90 -1.26
C LYS A 187 -2.37 -14.02 -0.29
N GLU A 188 -1.65 -14.14 0.82
CA GLU A 188 -1.96 -15.11 1.89
C GLU A 188 -3.35 -14.90 2.48
N LEU A 189 -3.70 -13.66 2.84
CA LEU A 189 -5.01 -13.32 3.41
C LEU A 189 -6.16 -13.63 2.46
N SER A 190 -5.95 -13.50 1.15
CA SER A 190 -6.95 -13.92 0.17
C SER A 190 -7.22 -15.44 0.23
N MET A 191 -6.28 -16.26 0.68
CA MET A 191 -6.44 -17.72 0.69
C MET A 191 -7.10 -18.27 1.97
N LEU A 192 -7.36 -17.44 2.98
CA LEU A 192 -7.80 -17.89 4.32
C LEU A 192 -9.33 -18.00 4.50
N ASP A 193 -10.14 -17.48 3.56
CA ASP A 193 -11.60 -17.33 3.74
C ASP A 193 -12.43 -18.58 3.41
N ASP A 194 -11.83 -19.73 3.08
CA ASP A 194 -12.60 -20.96 2.82
C ASP A 194 -11.87 -22.24 3.26
N PRO A 195 -11.86 -22.55 4.57
CA PRO A 195 -11.29 -23.80 5.08
C PRO A 195 -12.14 -25.05 4.76
N ASP A 196 -13.41 -24.88 4.38
CA ASP A 196 -14.36 -25.99 4.15
C ASP A 196 -14.54 -26.35 2.66
N LYS A 197 -14.18 -25.48 1.71
CA LYS A 197 -14.05 -25.88 0.31
C LYS A 197 -12.69 -26.54 0.04
N ASN A 198 -12.67 -27.86 0.16
CA ASN A 198 -11.71 -28.75 -0.49
C ASN A 198 -11.80 -28.69 -2.04
N ASP A 199 -12.12 -27.54 -2.63
CA ASP A 199 -11.91 -27.32 -4.06
C ASP A 199 -10.41 -27.14 -4.23
N SER A 200 -9.75 -28.26 -4.55
CA SER A 200 -8.32 -28.47 -4.75
C SER A 200 -7.65 -27.54 -5.77
N ASP A 201 -8.33 -26.50 -6.24
CA ASP A 201 -7.94 -25.67 -7.36
C ASP A 201 -7.67 -24.19 -7.00
N GLY A 202 -7.94 -23.76 -5.75
CA GLY A 202 -7.53 -22.43 -5.26
C GLY A 202 -8.02 -21.25 -6.13
N ASN A 203 -9.16 -21.43 -6.80
CA ASN A 203 -9.67 -20.57 -7.88
C ASN A 203 -10.95 -19.85 -7.46
N ASN A 204 -11.07 -19.36 -6.22
CA ASN A 204 -12.15 -18.44 -5.87
C ASN A 204 -11.93 -17.12 -6.64
N PRO A 205 -12.76 -16.79 -7.64
CA PRO A 205 -12.53 -15.65 -8.51
C PRO A 205 -12.57 -14.33 -7.76
N ASN A 206 -13.32 -14.26 -6.66
CA ASN A 206 -13.50 -13.04 -5.91
C ASN A 206 -12.17 -12.62 -5.23
N LEU A 207 -11.27 -13.58 -4.95
CA LEU A 207 -9.92 -13.30 -4.43
C LEU A 207 -9.09 -12.44 -5.37
N PHE A 208 -9.21 -12.69 -6.68
CA PHE A 208 -8.48 -11.90 -7.66
C PHE A 208 -9.00 -10.46 -7.73
N ILE A 209 -10.30 -10.23 -7.52
CA ILE A 209 -10.85 -8.87 -7.40
C ILE A 209 -10.28 -8.16 -6.17
N PHE A 210 -10.20 -8.83 -5.02
CA PHE A 210 -9.57 -8.27 -3.83
C PHE A 210 -8.09 -7.92 -4.07
N LEU A 211 -7.32 -8.81 -4.71
CA LEU A 211 -5.92 -8.56 -5.06
C LEU A 211 -5.77 -7.36 -6.01
N LEU A 212 -6.58 -7.30 -7.07
CA LEU A 212 -6.61 -6.20 -8.04
C LEU A 212 -6.96 -4.87 -7.38
N ASN A 213 -7.96 -4.84 -6.49
CA ASN A 213 -8.34 -3.63 -5.76
C ASN A 213 -7.17 -3.08 -4.94
N ASN A 214 -6.49 -3.95 -4.18
CA ASN A 214 -5.38 -3.55 -3.32
C ASN A 214 -4.18 -3.06 -4.13
N ILE A 215 -3.80 -3.76 -5.21
CA ILE A 215 -2.69 -3.35 -6.07
C ILE A 215 -3.01 -2.05 -6.81
N LYS A 216 -4.20 -1.93 -7.42
CA LYS A 216 -4.59 -0.69 -8.12
C LYS A 216 -4.64 0.49 -7.15
N HIS A 217 -5.18 0.30 -5.95
CA HIS A 217 -5.22 1.35 -4.93
C HIS A 217 -3.81 1.79 -4.53
N PHE A 218 -2.92 0.82 -4.23
CA PHE A 218 -1.52 1.09 -3.92
C PHE A 218 -0.81 1.85 -5.04
N ASN A 219 -0.90 1.36 -6.28
CA ASN A 219 -0.24 1.97 -7.44
C ASN A 219 -0.74 3.40 -7.70
N ARG A 220 -2.06 3.63 -7.61
CA ARG A 220 -2.65 4.94 -7.81
C ARG A 220 -2.16 5.94 -6.77
N ASP A 221 -2.21 5.56 -5.49
CA ASP A 221 -1.92 6.45 -4.37
C ASP A 221 -0.41 6.62 -4.09
N THR A 222 0.44 5.79 -4.70
CA THR A 222 1.90 5.88 -4.62
C THR A 222 2.56 6.25 -5.95
N ASN A 223 1.76 6.57 -6.97
CA ASN A 223 2.25 6.93 -8.30
C ASN A 223 3.27 8.07 -8.24
N GLY A 224 4.45 7.86 -8.84
CA GLY A 224 5.58 8.80 -8.81
C GLY A 224 6.29 8.97 -7.47
N LEU A 225 5.73 8.48 -6.35
CA LEU A 225 6.38 8.55 -5.03
C LEU A 225 7.52 7.53 -4.92
N LEU A 226 7.31 6.33 -5.47
CA LEU A 226 8.31 5.25 -5.44
C LEU A 226 9.60 5.61 -6.18
N ASP A 227 9.50 6.40 -7.25
CA ASP A 227 10.66 6.84 -8.04
C ASP A 227 11.65 7.64 -7.16
N GLY A 228 11.15 8.39 -6.17
CA GLY A 228 11.97 9.15 -5.22
C GLY A 228 12.49 8.34 -4.03
N LEU A 229 11.91 7.17 -3.75
CA LEU A 229 12.24 6.34 -2.58
C LEU A 229 13.12 5.14 -2.91
N LEU A 230 12.97 4.57 -4.11
CA LEU A 230 13.74 3.41 -4.53
C LEU A 230 15.10 3.82 -5.10
N VAL A 231 15.21 5.04 -5.67
CA VAL A 231 16.41 5.73 -6.20
C VAL A 231 17.13 4.99 -7.35
N HIS A 232 17.33 3.69 -7.25
CA HIS A 232 17.93 2.83 -8.27
C HIS A 232 16.92 2.56 -9.38
N ARG A 233 17.27 2.96 -10.61
CA ARG A 233 16.42 2.80 -11.80
C ARG A 233 16.00 1.34 -12.02
N GLU A 234 16.92 0.40 -11.84
CA GLU A 234 16.67 -1.04 -11.97
C GLU A 234 15.59 -1.50 -10.98
N LEU A 235 15.71 -1.12 -9.70
CA LEU A 235 14.74 -1.45 -8.66
C LEU A 235 13.34 -0.85 -8.93
N ILE A 236 13.30 0.39 -9.46
CA ILE A 236 12.04 1.05 -9.86
C ILE A 236 11.38 0.27 -11.00
N GLU A 237 12.15 -0.11 -12.01
CA GLU A 237 11.66 -0.80 -13.19
C GLU A 237 11.20 -2.22 -12.86
N GLU A 238 11.97 -2.96 -12.04
CA GLU A 238 11.59 -4.26 -11.50
C GLU A 238 10.26 -4.16 -10.73
N CYS A 239 10.14 -3.19 -9.83
CA CYS A 239 8.92 -2.98 -9.04
C CYS A 239 7.70 -2.70 -9.94
N LYS A 240 7.84 -1.81 -10.94
CA LYS A 240 6.77 -1.49 -11.91
C LYS A 240 6.38 -2.70 -12.74
N ASN A 241 7.35 -3.44 -13.26
CA ASN A 241 7.11 -4.63 -14.07
C ASN A 241 6.44 -5.75 -13.27
N GLU A 242 6.84 -5.96 -12.02
CA GLU A 242 6.17 -6.90 -11.13
C GLU A 242 4.70 -6.51 -10.89
N PHE A 243 4.41 -5.25 -10.59
CA PHE A 243 3.04 -4.80 -10.38
C PHE A 243 2.18 -4.95 -11.63
N GLN A 244 2.73 -4.66 -12.81
CA GLN A 244 2.03 -4.84 -14.08
C GLN A 244 1.75 -6.32 -14.34
N SER A 245 2.76 -7.19 -14.18
CA SER A 245 2.64 -8.64 -14.33
C SER A 245 1.60 -9.24 -13.37
N ASP A 246 1.59 -8.81 -12.11
CA ASP A 246 0.59 -9.25 -11.13
C ASP A 246 -0.83 -8.84 -11.53
N MET A 247 -1.03 -7.60 -11.98
CA MET A 247 -2.34 -7.12 -12.45
C MET A 247 -2.84 -7.92 -13.65
N GLU A 248 -1.97 -8.20 -14.63
CA GLU A 248 -2.30 -9.01 -15.81
C GLU A 248 -2.62 -10.46 -15.41
N ASN A 249 -1.80 -11.07 -14.55
CA ASN A 249 -2.00 -12.42 -14.05
C ASN A 249 -3.34 -12.55 -13.32
N TYR A 250 -3.62 -11.68 -12.34
CA TYR A 250 -4.86 -11.73 -11.57
C TYR A 250 -6.09 -11.44 -12.44
N THR A 251 -5.99 -10.52 -13.42
CA THR A 251 -7.06 -10.31 -14.40
C THR A 251 -7.32 -11.59 -15.20
N SER A 252 -6.28 -12.21 -15.76
CA SER A 252 -6.41 -13.44 -16.56
C SER A 252 -7.01 -14.60 -15.76
N ARG A 253 -6.55 -14.81 -14.52
CA ARG A 253 -7.07 -15.85 -13.62
C ARG A 253 -8.52 -15.57 -13.23
N TYR A 254 -8.85 -14.32 -12.93
CA TYR A 254 -10.24 -13.89 -12.68
C TYR A 254 -11.16 -14.20 -13.86
N MET A 255 -10.76 -13.82 -15.08
CA MET A 255 -11.55 -14.04 -16.28
C MET A 255 -11.78 -15.53 -16.54
N THR A 256 -10.71 -16.33 -16.43
CA THR A 256 -10.75 -17.77 -16.66
C THR A 256 -11.63 -18.48 -15.63
N ALA A 257 -11.44 -18.19 -14.34
CA ALA A 257 -12.18 -18.84 -13.27
C ALA A 257 -13.67 -18.43 -13.25
N SER A 258 -13.97 -17.16 -13.50
CA SER A 258 -15.35 -16.62 -13.41
C SER A 258 -16.20 -16.90 -14.64
N TRP A 259 -15.63 -16.64 -15.82
CA TRP A 259 -16.37 -16.54 -17.07
C TRP A 259 -16.04 -17.67 -18.05
N GLY A 260 -14.90 -18.34 -17.86
CA GLY A 260 -14.53 -19.55 -18.60
C GLY A 260 -15.62 -20.62 -18.63
N PRO A 261 -16.26 -20.96 -17.48
CA PRO A 261 -17.35 -21.93 -17.46
C PRO A 261 -18.55 -21.53 -18.32
N ALA A 262 -18.95 -20.25 -18.32
CA ALA A 262 -20.07 -19.77 -19.14
C ALA A 262 -19.70 -19.86 -20.63
N ILE A 263 -18.52 -19.36 -21.01
CA ILE A 263 -18.06 -19.35 -22.41
C ILE A 263 -17.88 -20.76 -22.96
N SER A 264 -17.44 -21.71 -22.15
CA SER A 264 -17.30 -23.11 -22.56
C SER A 264 -18.61 -23.72 -23.09
N CYS A 265 -19.77 -23.25 -22.59
CA CYS A 265 -21.08 -23.69 -23.07
C CYS A 265 -21.36 -23.25 -24.51
N LEU A 266 -20.80 -22.11 -24.94
CA LEU A 266 -20.97 -21.57 -26.28
C LEU A 266 -19.98 -22.18 -27.29
N ASN A 267 -18.78 -22.54 -26.84
CA ASN A 267 -17.73 -23.08 -27.70
C ASN A 267 -17.85 -24.59 -27.96
N ASN A 268 -18.39 -25.36 -27.02
CA ASN A 268 -18.51 -26.82 -27.15
C ASN A 268 -19.91 -27.20 -27.65
N HIS A 269 -20.11 -27.23 -28.98
CA HIS A 269 -21.32 -27.77 -29.60
C HIS A 269 -21.39 -29.31 -29.57
N THR A 270 -20.68 -29.98 -28.67
CA THR A 270 -20.52 -31.44 -28.67
C THR A 270 -21.84 -32.15 -28.39
N GLY A 271 -22.59 -32.44 -29.45
CA GLY A 271 -23.76 -33.33 -29.46
C GLY A 271 -25.11 -32.73 -29.05
N GLY A 272 -25.17 -31.45 -28.67
CA GLY A 272 -26.40 -30.76 -28.23
C GLY A 272 -26.91 -29.70 -29.22
N SER A 273 -28.19 -29.33 -29.10
CA SER A 273 -28.76 -28.21 -29.88
C SER A 273 -28.18 -26.87 -29.40
N ILE A 274 -27.93 -25.92 -30.31
CA ILE A 274 -27.52 -24.53 -29.99
C ILE A 274 -28.40 -23.91 -28.89
N ARG A 275 -29.70 -24.23 -28.89
CA ARG A 275 -30.64 -23.78 -27.85
C ARG A 275 -30.25 -24.27 -26.45
N GLN A 276 -29.80 -25.52 -26.32
CA GLN A 276 -29.34 -26.08 -25.06
C GLN A 276 -28.04 -25.42 -24.60
N SER A 277 -27.08 -25.22 -25.51
CA SER A 277 -25.84 -24.49 -25.24
C SER A 277 -26.10 -23.07 -24.74
N MET A 278 -27.03 -22.33 -25.37
CA MET A 278 -27.40 -20.98 -24.96
C MET A 278 -28.09 -20.95 -23.58
N ASN A 279 -29.00 -21.89 -23.30
CA ASN A 279 -29.63 -21.97 -21.98
C ASN A 279 -28.60 -22.28 -20.88
N ALA A 280 -27.66 -23.18 -21.15
CA ALA A 280 -26.56 -23.50 -20.23
C ALA A 280 -25.65 -22.29 -19.99
N PHE A 281 -25.34 -21.52 -21.04
CA PHE A 281 -24.62 -20.26 -20.93
C PHE A 281 -25.35 -19.27 -20.02
N ILE A 282 -26.64 -19.01 -20.26
CA ILE A 282 -27.43 -18.04 -19.48
C ILE A 282 -27.45 -18.41 -18.00
N SER A 283 -27.71 -19.68 -17.68
CA SER A 283 -27.72 -20.13 -16.29
C SER A 283 -26.38 -19.92 -15.59
N LYS A 284 -25.25 -20.20 -16.27
CA LYS A 284 -23.92 -19.94 -15.70
C LYS A 284 -23.61 -18.45 -15.61
N PHE A 285 -23.97 -17.68 -16.63
CA PHE A 285 -23.80 -16.23 -16.65
C PHE A 285 -24.53 -15.57 -15.48
N GLU A 286 -25.81 -15.89 -15.28
CA GLU A 286 -26.62 -15.32 -14.19
C GLU A 286 -26.07 -15.70 -12.82
N GLY A 287 -25.66 -16.96 -12.64
CA GLY A 287 -25.01 -17.40 -11.40
C GLY A 287 -23.71 -16.64 -11.09
N THR A 288 -22.84 -16.44 -12.08
CA THR A 288 -21.63 -15.61 -11.92
C THR A 288 -21.98 -14.15 -11.67
N PHE A 289 -22.93 -13.60 -12.43
CA PHE A 289 -23.38 -12.21 -12.31
C PHE A 289 -23.93 -11.90 -10.92
N ASP A 290 -24.79 -12.78 -10.37
CA ASP A 290 -25.38 -12.59 -9.05
C ASP A 290 -24.34 -12.61 -7.92
N CYS A 291 -23.29 -13.42 -8.06
CA CYS A 291 -22.15 -13.42 -7.13
C CYS A 291 -21.30 -12.15 -7.26
N GLN A 292 -21.14 -11.61 -8.46
CA GLN A 292 -20.18 -10.52 -8.74
C GLN A 292 -20.78 -9.12 -8.65
N LYS A 293 -22.10 -8.97 -8.80
CA LYS A 293 -22.76 -7.66 -8.66
C LYS A 293 -22.60 -7.05 -7.26
N VAL A 294 -22.43 -7.90 -6.23
CA VAL A 294 -22.22 -7.49 -4.83
C VAL A 294 -20.75 -7.23 -4.48
N LEU A 295 -19.82 -7.58 -5.36
CA LEU A 295 -18.41 -7.26 -5.14
C LEU A 295 -18.20 -5.77 -5.35
N LYS A 296 -17.26 -5.21 -4.60
CA LYS A 296 -16.94 -3.79 -4.70
C LYS A 296 -15.61 -3.60 -5.40
N VAL A 297 -15.60 -2.82 -6.48
CA VAL A 297 -14.39 -2.33 -7.15
C VAL A 297 -14.36 -0.81 -7.03
N PRO A 298 -13.64 -0.26 -6.02
CA PRO A 298 -13.68 1.18 -5.72
C PRO A 298 -13.07 2.06 -6.83
N ASP A 299 -12.12 1.52 -7.57
CA ASP A 299 -11.43 2.27 -8.63
C ASP A 299 -12.21 2.19 -9.95
N SER A 300 -12.62 3.35 -10.48
CA SER A 300 -13.49 3.43 -11.65
C SER A 300 -12.82 2.94 -12.93
N GLU A 301 -11.52 3.18 -13.11
CA GLU A 301 -10.78 2.72 -14.29
C GLU A 301 -10.64 1.20 -14.29
N LEU A 302 -10.28 0.62 -13.13
CA LEU A 302 -10.22 -0.83 -12.98
C LEU A 302 -11.60 -1.46 -13.19
N LYS A 303 -12.64 -0.88 -12.60
CA LYS A 303 -14.02 -1.35 -12.75
C LYS A 303 -14.45 -1.37 -14.23
N GLN A 304 -14.20 -0.30 -14.96
CA GLN A 304 -14.53 -0.23 -16.38
C GLN A 304 -13.71 -1.22 -17.19
N LYS A 305 -12.39 -1.29 -16.97
CA LYS A 305 -11.52 -2.25 -17.66
C LYS A 305 -11.99 -3.69 -17.48
N LEU A 306 -12.37 -4.08 -16.25
CA LEU A 306 -12.87 -5.43 -15.99
C LEU A 306 -14.18 -5.70 -16.74
N ARG A 307 -15.11 -4.73 -16.80
CA ARG A 307 -16.35 -4.87 -17.58
C ARG A 307 -16.05 -5.01 -19.07
N ASP A 308 -15.17 -4.17 -19.61
CA ASP A 308 -14.78 -4.21 -21.01
C ASP A 308 -14.12 -5.56 -21.36
N ASP A 309 -13.24 -6.06 -20.49
CA ASP A 309 -12.60 -7.38 -20.66
C ASP A 309 -13.64 -8.52 -20.63
N ILE A 310 -14.66 -8.44 -19.76
CA ILE A 310 -15.77 -9.41 -19.71
C ILE A 310 -16.60 -9.36 -20.99
N GLU A 311 -16.94 -8.17 -21.47
CA GLU A 311 -17.67 -7.99 -22.73
C GLU A 311 -16.86 -8.56 -23.90
N ASN A 312 -15.59 -8.19 -24.03
CA ASN A 312 -14.71 -8.67 -25.10
C ASN A 312 -14.56 -10.20 -25.09
N LEU A 313 -14.63 -10.81 -23.90
CA LEU A 313 -14.50 -12.24 -23.72
C LEU A 313 -15.80 -13.01 -24.08
N ILE A 314 -16.96 -12.50 -23.64
CA ILE A 314 -18.25 -13.21 -23.76
C ILE A 314 -18.94 -12.92 -25.10
N PHE A 315 -18.92 -11.66 -25.51
CA PHE A 315 -19.82 -11.14 -26.53
C PHE A 315 -19.61 -11.76 -27.92
N PRO A 316 -18.35 -11.93 -28.41
CA PRO A 316 -18.12 -12.51 -29.73
C PRO A 316 -18.64 -13.94 -29.88
N ALA A 317 -18.58 -14.74 -28.81
CA ALA A 317 -19.13 -16.10 -28.81
C ALA A 317 -20.66 -16.09 -28.73
N TYR A 318 -21.21 -15.21 -27.89
CA TYR A 318 -22.65 -15.11 -27.69
C TYR A 318 -23.40 -14.64 -28.94
N GLU A 319 -22.91 -13.58 -29.60
CA GLU A 319 -23.52 -13.07 -30.84
C GLU A 319 -23.54 -14.12 -31.94
N ARG A 320 -22.42 -14.85 -32.11
CA ARG A 320 -22.34 -15.93 -33.10
C ARG A 320 -23.42 -16.98 -32.86
N SER A 321 -23.55 -17.48 -31.63
CA SER A 321 -24.56 -18.49 -31.28
C SER A 321 -25.99 -17.96 -31.38
N PHE A 322 -26.21 -16.69 -31.02
CA PHE A 322 -27.52 -16.04 -31.10
C PHE A 322 -27.97 -15.89 -32.56
N ASP A 323 -27.09 -15.42 -33.45
CA ASP A 323 -27.35 -15.32 -34.89
C ASP A 323 -27.64 -16.68 -35.52
N GLU A 324 -26.88 -17.71 -35.15
CA GLU A 324 -27.08 -19.07 -35.65
C GLU A 324 -28.43 -19.66 -35.23
N LEU A 325 -28.84 -19.41 -33.97
CA LEU A 325 -30.16 -19.80 -33.48
C LEU A 325 -31.29 -19.10 -34.27
N GLN A 326 -31.12 -17.81 -34.58
CA GLN A 326 -32.10 -17.06 -35.37
C GLN A 326 -32.21 -17.59 -36.81
N ARG A 327 -31.07 -17.86 -37.47
CA ARG A 327 -31.05 -18.44 -38.82
C ARG A 327 -31.74 -19.81 -38.86
N ASN A 328 -31.47 -20.67 -37.88
CA ASN A 328 -32.10 -22.01 -37.77
C ASN A 328 -33.60 -21.94 -37.48
N SER A 329 -34.06 -20.89 -36.79
CA SER A 329 -35.49 -20.64 -36.57
C SER A 329 -36.20 -20.17 -37.84
N ASN A 330 -35.50 -19.40 -38.69
CA ASN A 330 -36.04 -18.83 -39.93
C ASN A 330 -35.96 -19.79 -41.13
N SER A 331 -35.07 -20.79 -41.11
CA SER A 331 -34.87 -21.76 -42.21
C SER A 331 -35.88 -22.91 -42.25
N GLY A 332 -36.84 -22.97 -41.32
CA GLY A 332 -37.91 -23.97 -41.34
C GLY A 332 -37.47 -25.41 -41.01
N LEU A 333 -36.22 -25.62 -40.58
CA LEU A 333 -35.67 -26.92 -40.16
C LEU A 333 -36.23 -27.45 -38.81
N PHE A 334 -37.24 -26.78 -38.24
CA PHE A 334 -37.98 -27.28 -37.10
C PHE A 334 -39.07 -28.25 -37.56
N CYS A 335 -38.93 -29.53 -37.17
CA CYS A 335 -40.03 -30.49 -37.17
C CYS A 335 -41.25 -29.85 -36.47
N SER A 336 -42.43 -29.98 -37.09
CA SER A 336 -43.71 -29.34 -36.71
C SER A 336 -44.25 -29.68 -35.31
N CYS A 337 -43.48 -30.39 -34.49
CA CYS A 337 -43.81 -30.81 -33.13
C CYS A 337 -43.28 -29.88 -32.02
N PHE A 338 -42.57 -28.78 -32.34
CA PHE A 338 -42.01 -27.88 -31.33
C PHE A 338 -42.63 -26.47 -31.38
N PRO A 339 -43.04 -25.88 -30.23
CA PRO A 339 -43.73 -24.59 -30.24
C PRO A 339 -42.85 -23.45 -30.75
N ARG A 340 -43.38 -22.65 -31.69
CA ARG A 340 -42.76 -21.44 -32.30
C ARG A 340 -42.54 -20.26 -31.36
N ASN A 341 -42.73 -20.44 -30.05
CA ASN A 341 -42.59 -19.35 -29.10
C ASN A 341 -41.13 -19.28 -28.61
N LEU A 342 -40.36 -18.35 -29.17
CA LEU A 342 -39.05 -17.88 -28.66
C LEU A 342 -39.16 -17.17 -27.29
N THR A 343 -40.30 -17.24 -26.61
CA THR A 343 -40.59 -16.54 -25.37
C THR A 343 -40.38 -17.45 -24.18
N CYS A 344 -39.13 -17.58 -23.72
CA CYS A 344 -38.83 -17.60 -22.29
C CYS A 344 -37.30 -17.46 -22.11
N SER A 345 -36.88 -16.36 -21.51
CA SER A 345 -35.56 -16.13 -20.90
C SER A 345 -34.28 -16.19 -21.76
N MET A 346 -34.27 -15.64 -22.98
CA MET A 346 -32.99 -15.36 -23.67
C MET A 346 -32.72 -13.85 -23.73
N TYR A 347 -31.56 -13.42 -23.21
CA TYR A 347 -31.08 -12.06 -23.38
C TYR A 347 -30.91 -11.75 -24.88
N THR A 348 -31.28 -10.55 -25.33
CA THR A 348 -30.71 -10.07 -26.59
C THR A 348 -29.25 -9.69 -26.32
N PRO A 349 -28.36 -9.68 -27.35
CA PRO A 349 -26.99 -9.22 -27.16
C PRO A 349 -26.94 -7.84 -26.48
N GLU A 350 -27.82 -6.93 -26.87
CA GLU A 350 -27.91 -5.61 -26.24
C GLU A 350 -28.28 -5.63 -24.75
N ILE A 351 -29.20 -6.51 -24.34
CA ILE A 351 -29.54 -6.62 -22.90
C ILE A 351 -28.38 -7.27 -22.14
N LEU A 352 -27.73 -8.29 -22.71
CA LEU A 352 -26.56 -8.94 -22.07
C LEU A 352 -25.44 -7.93 -21.81
N ARG A 353 -25.15 -7.06 -22.79
CA ARG A 353 -24.16 -5.98 -22.65
C ARG A 353 -24.52 -5.01 -21.52
N ARG A 354 -25.79 -4.56 -21.49
CA ARG A 354 -26.27 -3.69 -20.41
C ARG A 354 -26.19 -4.37 -19.04
N SER A 355 -26.44 -5.67 -18.97
CA SER A 355 -26.30 -6.43 -17.72
C SER A 355 -24.87 -6.39 -17.20
N VAL A 356 -23.85 -6.58 -18.05
CA VAL A 356 -22.43 -6.53 -17.64
C VAL A 356 -22.06 -5.19 -16.98
N GLN A 357 -22.68 -4.08 -17.41
CA GLN A 357 -22.49 -2.77 -16.79
C GLN A 357 -23.01 -2.67 -15.36
N GLY A 358 -23.86 -3.60 -14.91
CA GLY A 358 -24.33 -3.70 -13.52
C GLY A 358 -23.39 -4.48 -12.58
N LEU A 359 -22.26 -5.01 -13.07
CA LEU A 359 -21.29 -5.72 -12.23
C LEU A 359 -20.50 -4.77 -11.34
N PHE A 360 -20.09 -5.24 -10.16
CA PHE A 360 -19.21 -4.53 -9.23
C PHE A 360 -19.77 -3.25 -8.59
N GLU A 361 -21.09 -3.17 -8.39
CA GLU A 361 -21.77 -1.99 -7.81
C GLU A 361 -22.09 -2.14 -6.31
N GLY A 362 -21.52 -3.14 -5.64
CA GLY A 362 -21.74 -3.46 -4.22
C GLY A 362 -21.15 -2.48 -3.20
#